data_AF-A0A1B8ABG0-F1
#
_entry.id   AF-A0A1B8ABG0-F1
#
_cell.length_a   1.000
_cell.length_b   1.000
_cell.length_c   1.000
_cell.angle_alpha   90.00
_cell.angle_beta   90.00
_cell.angle_gamma   90.00
#
_symmetry.space_group_name_H-M   'P 1'
#
loop_
_entity.id
_entity.type
_entity.pdbx_description
1 polymer ?
#
loop_
_entity_poly.entity_id
_entity_poly.type
_entity_poly.pdbx_seq_one_letter_code
_entity_poly.pdbx_strand_id
1 'polypeptide(L)'
;MVVTTRASSRGASVGPEFAPEFNTELPTIPSTPTTRKRSAAKASSSSSSNGGTTASAKKRRLSVQEPKKWNHAPSSATIFWLALSLPLVAWDSGYVLGRPHTMPGGQYQWPLYMPYALYGQIDHIYGLKAFEAKNGFTGAQSAMNVVEMILYFMYLWMIWRRADKITNKKEKKRRTVSGRSGALAVLIGFSAAVMTLSKTVLYWANEYFSEFGNISHNTPVDILTLWAIPNGMWLIFPTYMVYAFGRDILDGLTLASGQPVKQRTE
;
A
#
# COMPACT_ATOMS: atom_id res chain seq x y z
N MET A 1 -7.13 41.48 -45.35
CA MET A 1 -8.15 42.03 -44.42
C MET A 1 -7.73 41.64 -43.03
N VAL A 2 -7.13 42.56 -42.28
CA VAL A 2 -6.53 42.32 -40.97
C VAL A 2 -7.56 42.64 -39.91
N VAL A 3 -7.88 41.68 -39.05
CA VAL A 3 -8.65 41.93 -37.83
C VAL A 3 -7.78 41.50 -36.67
N THR A 4 -7.29 42.50 -35.94
CA THR A 4 -6.61 42.35 -34.66
C THR A 4 -7.41 43.15 -33.66
N THR A 5 -8.00 42.51 -32.66
CA THR A 5 -8.39 43.17 -31.42
C THR A 5 -8.06 42.25 -30.25
N ARG A 6 -7.01 42.65 -29.53
CA ARG A 6 -6.67 42.19 -28.18
C ARG A 6 -7.81 42.59 -27.23
N ALA A 7 -8.29 41.64 -26.43
CA ALA A 7 -8.98 41.95 -25.19
C ALA A 7 -8.06 41.55 -24.03
N SER A 8 -7.53 42.56 -23.35
CA SER A 8 -6.84 42.48 -22.07
C SER A 8 -7.78 43.04 -21.02
N SER A 9 -8.20 42.23 -20.05
CA SER A 9 -8.74 42.73 -18.78
C SER A 9 -7.95 42.11 -17.63
N ARG A 10 -7.14 42.97 -17.02
CA ARG A 10 -6.50 42.77 -15.72
C ARG A 10 -7.60 42.90 -14.66
N GLY A 11 -7.93 41.82 -13.98
CA GLY A 11 -8.65 41.84 -12.71
C GLY A 11 -7.63 41.88 -11.57
N ALA A 12 -7.59 43.00 -10.86
CA ALA A 12 -6.62 43.29 -9.81
C ALA A 12 -6.83 42.45 -8.55
N SER A 13 -5.72 42.26 -7.85
CA SER A 13 -5.59 41.78 -6.48
C SER A 13 -6.46 42.57 -5.50
N VAL A 14 -7.21 41.86 -4.67
CA VAL A 14 -7.78 42.36 -3.41
C VAL A 14 -7.28 41.44 -2.30
N GLY A 15 -6.48 42.01 -1.40
CA GLY A 15 -6.04 41.39 -0.15
C GLY A 15 -7.15 41.34 0.91
N PRO A 16 -6.88 40.72 2.07
CA PRO A 16 -7.92 40.24 2.96
C PRO A 16 -8.30 41.30 4.00
N GLU A 17 -9.60 41.46 4.24
CA GLU A 17 -10.14 42.20 5.36
C GLU A 17 -11.34 41.43 5.94
N PHE A 18 -11.57 41.57 7.24
CA PHE A 18 -12.46 40.81 8.13
C PHE A 18 -11.86 39.60 8.86
N ALA A 19 -11.06 39.90 9.88
CA ALA A 19 -10.93 39.07 11.08
C ALA A 19 -11.93 39.54 12.14
N PRO A 20 -12.75 38.67 12.74
CA PRO A 20 -13.35 38.93 14.04
C PRO A 20 -12.39 38.50 15.15
N GLU A 21 -12.09 39.43 16.05
CA GLU A 21 -11.35 39.21 17.30
C GLU A 21 -12.07 38.15 18.16
N PHE A 22 -11.37 37.07 18.49
CA PHE A 22 -11.75 36.16 19.56
C PHE A 22 -10.71 36.26 20.67
N ASN A 23 -11.15 36.82 21.80
CA ASN A 23 -10.35 37.01 23.01
C ASN A 23 -9.70 35.69 23.45
N THR A 24 -8.40 35.75 23.67
CA THR A 24 -7.59 34.64 24.18
C THR A 24 -7.71 34.60 25.70
N GLU A 25 -8.60 33.77 26.24
CA GLU A 25 -8.56 33.38 27.65
C GLU A 25 -7.91 31.99 27.74
N LEU A 26 -6.67 31.97 28.26
CA LEU A 26 -5.92 30.75 28.57
C LEU A 26 -6.60 30.00 29.72
N PRO A 27 -6.99 28.72 29.57
CA PRO A 27 -7.44 27.94 30.72
C PRO A 27 -6.25 27.64 31.65
N THR A 28 -6.36 28.09 32.89
CA THR A 28 -5.45 27.85 34.00
C THR A 28 -5.23 26.35 34.23
N ILE A 29 -3.98 25.91 34.16
CA ILE A 29 -3.54 24.55 34.42
C ILE A 29 -3.75 24.23 35.91
N PRO A 30 -4.54 23.22 36.31
CA PRO A 30 -4.61 22.79 37.69
C PRO A 30 -3.31 22.09 38.11
N SER A 31 -2.73 22.57 39.20
CA SER A 31 -1.53 22.05 39.84
C SER A 31 -1.62 20.55 40.16
N THR A 32 -0.53 19.86 39.85
CA THR A 32 -0.29 18.43 40.11
C THR A 32 -0.42 18.09 41.61
N PRO A 33 -1.20 17.06 42.01
CA PRO A 33 -1.15 16.55 43.37
C PRO A 33 0.11 15.70 43.57
N THR A 34 0.93 16.15 44.51
CA THR A 34 2.14 15.51 45.03
C THR A 34 1.93 14.07 45.49
N THR A 35 2.91 13.24 45.16
CA THR A 35 3.16 11.87 45.59
C THR A 35 3.04 11.69 47.11
N ARG A 36 1.95 11.06 47.57
CA ARG A 36 1.84 10.58 48.96
C ARG A 36 2.43 9.17 49.06
N LYS A 37 3.68 9.09 49.56
CA LYS A 37 4.26 7.87 50.12
C LYS A 37 3.32 7.35 51.22
N ARG A 38 2.79 6.13 51.04
CA ARG A 38 2.21 5.36 52.14
C ARG A 38 3.17 4.25 52.51
N SER A 39 3.80 4.46 53.65
CA SER A 39 4.70 3.58 54.38
C SER A 39 4.00 2.26 54.70
N ALA A 40 4.73 1.17 54.56
CA ALA A 40 4.34 -0.16 54.99
C ALA A 40 4.17 -0.19 56.52
N ALA A 41 2.99 -0.60 56.99
CA ALA A 41 2.79 -1.00 58.38
C ALA A 41 2.87 -2.53 58.45
N LYS A 42 3.92 -3.00 59.11
CA LYS A 42 4.19 -4.38 59.50
C LYS A 42 3.36 -4.67 60.76
N ALA A 43 2.37 -5.53 60.66
CA ALA A 43 1.67 -6.08 61.82
C ALA A 43 2.04 -7.56 61.95
N SER A 44 2.82 -7.84 62.99
CA SER A 44 3.10 -9.18 63.52
C SER A 44 2.06 -9.52 64.58
N SER A 45 1.35 -10.63 64.41
CA SER A 45 0.78 -11.36 65.55
C SER A 45 0.74 -12.85 65.24
N SER A 46 1.39 -13.59 66.12
CA SER A 46 1.39 -15.04 66.25
C SER A 46 0.22 -15.49 67.14
N SER A 47 -0.49 -16.56 66.77
CA SER A 47 -0.83 -17.68 67.68
C SER A 47 -1.76 -18.73 67.02
N SER A 48 -1.23 -19.96 66.94
CA SER A 48 -1.82 -21.27 67.25
C SER A 48 -3.14 -21.76 66.62
N SER A 49 -2.98 -22.82 65.80
CA SER A 49 -3.67 -24.13 65.77
C SER A 49 -5.20 -24.23 65.94
N ASN A 50 -5.89 -24.73 64.90
CA ASN A 50 -6.46 -26.09 64.91
C ASN A 50 -6.95 -26.53 63.52
N GLY A 51 -6.93 -27.85 63.31
CA GLY A 51 -7.18 -28.53 62.03
C GLY A 51 -8.58 -28.38 61.45
N GLY A 52 -8.66 -28.59 60.13
CA GLY A 52 -9.90 -28.60 59.37
C GLY A 52 -9.63 -28.72 57.87
N THR A 53 -10.09 -29.81 57.30
CA THR A 53 -10.04 -30.27 55.91
C THR A 53 -10.46 -29.26 54.84
N THR A 54 -9.88 -29.47 53.63
CA THR A 54 -10.42 -29.17 52.30
C THR A 54 -10.72 -27.72 51.91
N ALA A 55 -9.81 -27.11 51.14
CA ALA A 55 -10.12 -26.56 49.81
C ALA A 55 -8.82 -26.10 49.12
N SER A 56 -8.45 -26.76 48.02
CA SER A 56 -7.44 -26.24 47.11
C SER A 56 -7.98 -24.95 46.50
N ALA A 57 -7.59 -23.82 47.09
CA ALA A 57 -7.86 -22.50 46.54
C ALA A 57 -7.05 -22.36 45.24
N LYS A 58 -7.65 -22.85 44.14
CA LYS A 58 -7.19 -22.61 42.78
C LYS A 58 -7.19 -21.09 42.61
N LYS A 59 -6.04 -20.46 42.80
CA LYS A 59 -5.77 -19.07 42.45
C LYS A 59 -6.19 -18.92 41.00
N ARG A 60 -7.40 -18.40 40.78
CA ARG A 60 -7.90 -18.03 39.46
C ARG A 60 -7.02 -16.86 39.08
N ARG A 61 -5.89 -17.15 38.41
CA ARG A 61 -5.16 -16.14 37.64
C ARG A 61 -6.23 -15.57 36.72
N LEU A 62 -6.74 -14.39 37.07
CA LEU A 62 -7.37 -13.51 36.11
C LEU A 62 -6.31 -13.34 35.04
N SER A 63 -6.40 -14.11 33.95
CA SER A 63 -5.68 -13.79 32.74
C SER A 63 -6.28 -12.46 32.33
N VAL A 64 -5.64 -11.36 32.75
CA VAL A 64 -5.81 -10.08 32.07
C VAL A 64 -5.44 -10.41 30.64
N GLN A 65 -6.45 -10.61 29.79
CA GLN A 65 -6.20 -10.74 28.37
C GLN A 65 -5.57 -9.41 27.98
N GLU A 66 -4.28 -9.48 27.63
CA GLU A 66 -3.56 -8.36 27.06
C GLU A 66 -4.45 -7.74 25.97
N PRO A 67 -4.62 -6.40 25.97
CA PRO A 67 -5.46 -5.75 24.97
C PRO A 67 -5.01 -6.18 23.57
N LYS A 68 -5.97 -6.62 22.75
CA LYS A 68 -5.72 -7.16 21.41
C LYS A 68 -5.00 -6.09 20.58
N LYS A 69 -3.69 -6.28 20.42
CA LYS A 69 -2.82 -5.33 19.72
C LYS A 69 -2.92 -5.59 18.21
N TRP A 70 -3.16 -4.54 17.44
CA TRP A 70 -3.15 -4.62 15.98
C TRP A 70 -1.74 -4.87 15.45
N ASN A 71 -1.63 -5.76 14.48
CA ASN A 71 -0.40 -6.01 13.73
C ASN A 71 -0.72 -6.31 12.28
N HIS A 72 0.08 -5.76 11.37
CA HIS A 72 0.03 -6.11 9.96
C HIS A 72 0.92 -7.32 9.69
N ALA A 73 0.46 -8.23 8.85
CA ALA A 73 1.23 -9.38 8.39
C ALA A 73 0.89 -9.67 6.92
N PRO A 74 1.81 -9.46 5.96
CA PRO A 74 1.54 -9.70 4.55
C PRO A 74 0.98 -11.09 4.32
N SER A 75 0.00 -11.20 3.41
CA SER A 75 -0.48 -12.49 2.96
C SER A 75 0.54 -13.15 2.04
N SER A 76 0.55 -14.48 1.98
CA SER A 76 1.40 -15.22 1.05
C SER A 76 1.14 -14.81 -0.40
N ALA A 77 -0.12 -14.53 -0.76
CA ALA A 77 -0.49 -14.03 -2.08
C ALA A 77 0.14 -12.66 -2.39
N THR A 78 0.18 -11.74 -1.40
CA THR A 78 0.84 -10.44 -1.58
C THR A 78 2.34 -10.60 -1.80
N ILE A 79 3.00 -11.43 -0.98
CA ILE A 79 4.45 -11.66 -1.13
C ILE A 79 4.77 -12.34 -2.46
N PHE A 80 3.98 -13.35 -2.84
CA PHE A 80 4.12 -14.01 -4.14
C PHE A 80 3.96 -13.03 -5.29
N TRP A 81 2.89 -12.22 -5.27
CA TRP A 81 2.66 -11.23 -6.32
C TRP A 81 3.81 -10.24 -6.41
N LEU A 82 4.24 -9.65 -5.29
CA LEU A 82 5.36 -8.69 -5.29
C LEU A 82 6.68 -9.30 -5.76
N ALA A 83 6.93 -10.57 -5.44
CA ALA A 83 8.12 -11.29 -5.91
C ALA A 83 8.10 -11.49 -7.43
N LEU A 84 6.92 -11.69 -8.02
CA LEU A 84 6.74 -11.84 -9.46
C LEU A 84 6.69 -10.49 -10.19
N SER A 85 5.91 -9.54 -9.68
CA SER A 85 5.60 -8.29 -10.37
C SER A 85 6.76 -7.31 -10.35
N LEU A 86 7.52 -7.19 -9.25
CA LEU A 86 8.63 -6.23 -9.17
C LEU A 86 9.71 -6.46 -10.25
N PRO A 87 10.21 -7.69 -10.48
CA PRO A 87 11.12 -7.94 -11.59
C PRO A 87 10.51 -7.65 -12.96
N LEU A 88 9.25 -8.03 -13.18
CA LEU A 88 8.56 -7.81 -14.46
C LEU A 88 8.36 -6.33 -14.75
N VAL A 89 7.93 -5.55 -13.77
CA VAL A 89 7.73 -4.10 -13.89
C VAL A 89 9.08 -3.39 -14.04
N ALA A 90 10.15 -3.86 -13.40
CA ALA A 90 11.51 -3.34 -13.59
C ALA A 90 11.98 -3.56 -15.03
N TRP A 91 11.77 -4.77 -15.55
CA TRP A 91 12.09 -5.13 -16.92
C TRP A 91 11.28 -4.28 -17.91
N ASP A 92 9.98 -4.17 -17.70
CA ASP A 92 9.08 -3.34 -18.50
C ASP A 92 9.47 -1.87 -18.53
N SER A 93 9.74 -1.28 -17.36
CA SER A 93 10.18 0.11 -17.26
C SER A 93 11.51 0.32 -17.98
N GLY A 94 12.43 -0.64 -17.87
CA GLY A 94 13.70 -0.61 -18.61
C GLY A 94 13.48 -0.67 -20.13
N TYR A 95 12.56 -1.51 -20.61
CA TYR A 95 12.20 -1.56 -22.02
C TYR A 95 11.67 -0.21 -22.50
N VAL A 96 10.64 0.34 -21.84
CA VAL A 96 9.93 1.54 -22.31
C VAL A 96 10.80 2.80 -22.20
N LEU A 97 11.50 2.98 -21.08
CA LEU A 97 12.34 4.17 -20.86
C LEU A 97 13.66 4.09 -21.65
N GLY A 98 14.10 2.90 -22.03
CA GLY A 98 15.29 2.68 -22.85
C GLY A 98 15.08 2.84 -24.36
N ARG A 99 13.84 3.08 -24.82
CA ARG A 99 13.55 3.26 -26.26
C ARG A 99 14.30 4.49 -26.81
N PRO A 100 14.86 4.43 -28.03
CA PRO A 100 14.74 3.34 -29.01
C PRO A 100 15.77 2.20 -28.85
N HIS A 101 16.75 2.32 -27.96
CA HIS A 101 17.85 1.36 -27.84
C HIS A 101 17.42 -0.06 -27.43
N THR A 102 16.26 -0.19 -26.80
CA THR A 102 15.65 -1.45 -26.37
C THR A 102 14.66 -2.02 -27.40
N MET A 103 14.24 -1.22 -28.40
CA MET A 103 13.30 -1.62 -29.45
C MET A 103 13.96 -2.48 -30.54
N PRO A 104 13.19 -3.13 -31.44
CA PRO A 104 13.73 -3.81 -32.60
C PRO A 104 14.79 -2.99 -33.38
N GLY A 105 15.99 -3.53 -33.53
CA GLY A 105 17.15 -2.87 -34.14
C GLY A 105 18.03 -2.07 -33.18
N GLY A 106 17.67 -1.98 -31.89
CA GLY A 106 18.43 -1.27 -30.87
C GLY A 106 19.54 -2.10 -30.20
N GLN A 107 20.58 -1.42 -29.71
CA GLN A 107 21.77 -2.05 -29.11
C GLN A 107 21.48 -2.91 -27.86
N TYR A 108 20.41 -2.63 -27.12
CA TYR A 108 20.05 -3.34 -25.89
C TYR A 108 18.91 -4.35 -26.11
N GLN A 109 18.35 -4.42 -27.32
CA GLN A 109 17.30 -5.38 -27.65
C GLN A 109 17.76 -6.81 -27.41
N TRP A 110 18.92 -7.17 -27.96
CA TRP A 110 19.58 -8.45 -27.72
C TRP A 110 20.56 -8.34 -26.55
N PRO A 111 20.52 -9.25 -25.56
CA PRO A 111 19.60 -10.38 -25.40
C PRO A 111 18.37 -10.04 -24.52
N LEU A 112 18.33 -8.86 -23.89
CA LEU A 112 17.46 -8.59 -22.73
C LEU A 112 15.99 -8.31 -23.09
N TYR A 113 15.70 -7.73 -24.25
CA TYR A 113 14.37 -7.24 -24.61
C TYR A 113 13.80 -7.92 -25.87
N MET A 114 14.37 -9.05 -26.29
CA MET A 114 13.87 -9.82 -27.42
C MET A 114 12.38 -10.15 -27.39
N PRO A 115 11.78 -10.54 -26.24
CA PRO A 115 10.34 -10.81 -26.18
C PRO A 115 9.47 -9.58 -26.49
N TYR A 116 9.98 -8.36 -26.25
CA TYR A 116 9.25 -7.13 -26.55
C TYR A 116 9.13 -6.85 -28.05
N ALA A 117 9.96 -7.48 -28.90
CA ALA A 117 9.79 -7.40 -30.35
C ALA A 117 8.47 -8.06 -30.77
N LEU A 118 8.15 -9.24 -30.22
CA LEU A 118 6.87 -9.90 -30.42
C LEU A 118 5.75 -9.13 -29.72
N TYR A 119 5.96 -8.75 -28.45
CA TYR A 119 4.91 -8.07 -27.69
C TYR A 119 4.49 -6.74 -28.32
N GLY A 120 5.43 -5.96 -28.87
CA GLY A 120 5.13 -4.72 -29.59
C GLY A 120 4.42 -4.91 -30.93
N GLN A 121 4.39 -6.14 -31.48
CA GLN A 121 3.55 -6.50 -32.62
C GLN A 121 2.14 -6.87 -32.17
N ILE A 122 1.98 -7.44 -30.98
CA ILE A 122 0.66 -7.74 -30.40
C ILE A 122 0.00 -6.45 -29.93
N ASP A 123 0.68 -5.70 -29.07
CA ASP A 123 0.21 -4.42 -28.58
C ASP A 123 1.07 -3.30 -29.15
N HIS A 124 0.51 -2.62 -30.15
CA HIS A 124 1.19 -1.53 -30.81
C HIS A 124 1.53 -0.34 -29.90
N ILE A 125 0.94 -0.22 -28.70
CA ILE A 125 1.35 0.79 -27.72
C ILE A 125 2.79 0.54 -27.21
N TYR A 126 3.27 -0.70 -27.31
CA TYR A 126 4.64 -1.11 -27.02
C TYR A 126 5.58 -1.10 -28.24
N GLY A 127 5.02 -0.97 -29.44
CA GLY A 127 5.73 -1.08 -30.72
C GLY A 127 6.16 0.25 -31.35
N LEU A 128 6.67 0.13 -32.58
CA LEU A 128 7.12 1.27 -33.39
C LEU A 128 5.99 2.26 -33.70
N LYS A 129 4.76 1.76 -33.97
CA LYS A 129 3.59 2.60 -34.26
C LYS A 129 3.39 3.70 -33.22
N ALA A 130 3.34 3.36 -31.94
CA ALA A 130 3.14 4.33 -30.87
C ALA A 130 4.37 5.21 -30.62
N PHE A 131 5.58 4.64 -30.77
CA PHE A 131 6.83 5.39 -30.60
C PHE A 131 7.00 6.48 -31.67
N GLU A 132 6.80 6.15 -32.95
CA GLU A 132 6.90 7.08 -34.08
C GLU A 132 5.79 8.14 -34.03
N ALA A 133 4.59 7.76 -33.60
CA ALA A 133 3.49 8.68 -33.35
C ALA A 133 3.71 9.60 -32.14
N LYS A 134 4.83 9.45 -31.41
CA LYS A 134 5.14 10.17 -30.16
C LYS A 134 4.02 10.07 -29.14
N ASN A 135 3.37 8.91 -29.06
CA ASN A 135 2.32 8.66 -28.09
C ASN A 135 2.92 8.55 -26.68
N GLY A 136 2.62 9.53 -25.83
CA GLY A 136 3.16 9.61 -24.47
C GLY A 136 2.57 8.62 -23.47
N PHE A 137 1.51 7.89 -23.82
CA PHE A 137 0.75 7.05 -22.89
C PHE A 137 1.62 5.97 -22.23
N THR A 138 2.32 5.14 -23.01
CA THR A 138 3.17 4.06 -22.48
C THR A 138 4.31 4.61 -21.64
N GLY A 139 4.93 5.72 -22.06
CA GLY A 139 5.98 6.38 -21.27
C GLY A 139 5.47 6.89 -19.92
N ALA A 140 4.29 7.50 -19.89
CA ALA A 140 3.66 7.96 -18.65
C ALA A 140 3.30 6.79 -17.73
N GLN A 141 2.78 5.70 -18.28
CA GLN A 141 2.52 4.45 -17.55
C GLN A 141 3.81 3.90 -16.91
N SER A 142 4.91 3.88 -17.66
CA SER A 142 6.21 3.41 -17.15
C SER A 142 6.83 4.36 -16.11
N ALA A 143 6.58 5.67 -16.18
CA ALA A 143 6.96 6.58 -15.11
C ALA A 143 6.22 6.23 -13.79
N MET A 144 4.93 5.90 -13.86
CA MET A 144 4.17 5.42 -12.71
C MET A 144 4.66 4.05 -12.23
N ASN A 145 5.09 3.15 -13.11
CA ASN A 145 5.73 1.88 -12.75
C ASN A 145 6.95 2.08 -11.85
N VAL A 146 7.79 3.07 -12.13
CA VAL A 146 8.97 3.38 -11.29
C VAL A 146 8.53 3.82 -9.88
N VAL A 147 7.53 4.70 -9.79
CA VAL A 147 7.00 5.15 -8.48
C VAL A 147 6.39 3.98 -7.72
N GLU A 148 5.60 3.15 -8.39
CA GLU A 148 5.02 1.93 -7.84
C GLU A 148 6.08 0.98 -7.26
N MET A 149 7.14 0.72 -8.03
CA MET A 149 8.25 -0.11 -7.57
C MET A 149 8.89 0.46 -6.30
N ILE A 150 9.17 1.77 -6.27
CA ILE A 150 9.75 2.42 -5.08
C ILE A 150 8.86 2.20 -3.86
N LEU A 151 7.54 2.42 -3.99
CA LEU A 151 6.60 2.22 -2.89
C LEU A 151 6.54 0.77 -2.42
N TYR A 152 6.53 -0.20 -3.33
CA TYR A 152 6.55 -1.61 -2.94
C TYR A 152 7.88 -2.03 -2.33
N PHE A 153 9.02 -1.53 -2.81
CA PHE A 153 10.31 -1.74 -2.14
C PHE A 153 10.33 -1.14 -0.74
N MET A 154 9.76 0.06 -0.54
CA MET A 154 9.62 0.66 0.78
C MET A 154 8.74 -0.20 1.70
N TYR A 155 7.58 -0.64 1.23
CA TYR A 155 6.69 -1.54 1.95
C TYR A 155 7.45 -2.80 2.40
N LEU A 156 8.07 -3.50 1.45
CA LEU A 156 8.83 -4.70 1.68
C LEU A 156 10.00 -4.49 2.66
N TRP A 157 10.74 -3.39 2.49
CA TRP A 157 11.82 -3.00 3.41
C TRP A 157 11.31 -2.83 4.84
N MET A 158 10.14 -2.20 5.03
CA MET A 158 9.51 -2.07 6.34
C MET A 158 9.12 -3.42 6.94
N ILE A 159 8.55 -4.33 6.14
CA ILE A 159 8.24 -5.70 6.58
C ILE A 159 9.50 -6.44 7.01
N TRP A 160 10.62 -6.28 6.29
CA TRP A 160 11.84 -7.05 6.56
C TRP A 160 12.70 -6.48 7.69
N ARG A 161 12.85 -5.15 7.75
CA ARG A 161 13.76 -4.48 8.70
C ARG A 161 13.09 -4.08 10.00
N ARG A 162 11.76 -3.91 10.00
CA ARG A 162 10.99 -3.48 11.17
C ARG A 162 10.04 -4.55 11.69
N ALA A 163 10.25 -5.81 11.29
CA ALA A 163 9.51 -6.94 11.84
C ALA A 163 9.64 -6.98 13.36
N ASP A 164 8.51 -7.22 14.04
CA ASP A 164 8.47 -7.40 15.48
C ASP A 164 9.33 -8.63 15.87
N LYS A 165 10.06 -8.53 16.99
CA LYS A 165 10.86 -9.66 17.48
C LYS A 165 9.92 -10.82 17.82
N ILE A 166 10.18 -12.00 17.26
CA ILE A 166 9.41 -13.22 17.57
C ILE A 166 9.60 -13.55 19.05
N THR A 167 8.58 -13.27 19.87
CA THR A 167 8.58 -13.55 21.30
C THR A 167 8.18 -14.99 21.63
N ASN A 168 7.40 -15.64 20.76
CA ASN A 168 6.91 -17.01 20.96
C ASN A 168 7.38 -17.97 19.86
N LYS A 169 8.20 -18.96 20.24
CA LYS A 169 8.73 -20.00 19.33
C LYS A 169 7.66 -20.95 18.73
N LYS A 170 6.40 -20.89 19.21
CA LYS A 170 5.31 -21.78 18.78
C LYS A 170 4.44 -21.21 17.64
N GLU A 171 4.51 -19.92 17.34
CA GLU A 171 3.77 -19.35 16.20
C GLU A 171 4.58 -19.50 14.90
N LYS A 172 3.90 -19.86 13.80
CA LYS A 172 4.49 -19.89 12.45
C LYS A 172 5.25 -18.57 12.23
N LYS A 173 6.46 -18.63 11.63
CA LYS A 173 7.39 -17.51 11.36
C LYS A 173 6.81 -16.44 10.39
N ARG A 174 5.62 -15.90 10.62
CA ARG A 174 5.09 -14.76 9.86
C ARG A 174 5.72 -13.50 10.41
N ARG A 175 6.41 -12.76 9.54
CA ARG A 175 6.91 -11.43 9.87
C ARG A 175 5.69 -10.51 10.05
N THR A 176 5.56 -9.94 11.24
CA THR A 176 4.52 -8.98 11.57
C THR A 176 5.15 -7.64 11.88
N VAL A 177 4.42 -6.56 11.59
CA VAL A 177 4.83 -5.20 11.96
C VAL A 177 3.66 -4.52 12.65
N SER A 178 3.88 -4.01 13.87
CA SER A 178 2.84 -3.34 14.65
C SER A 178 3.11 -1.83 14.81
N GLY A 179 2.16 -1.14 15.44
CA GLY A 179 2.26 0.29 15.74
C GLY A 179 2.36 1.19 14.50
N ARG A 180 3.00 2.36 14.65
CA ARG A 180 3.12 3.37 13.57
C ARG A 180 3.86 2.84 12.34
N SER A 181 4.88 2.01 12.52
CA SER A 181 5.61 1.41 11.39
C SER A 181 4.72 0.44 10.62
N GLY A 182 3.90 -0.37 11.31
CA GLY A 182 2.94 -1.26 10.65
C GLY A 182 1.89 -0.46 9.88
N ALA A 183 1.31 0.57 10.52
CA ALA A 183 0.31 1.44 9.89
C ALA A 183 0.84 2.14 8.64
N LEU A 184 2.06 2.67 8.70
CA LEU A 184 2.71 3.31 7.54
C LEU A 184 3.02 2.30 6.44
N ALA A 185 3.46 1.08 6.77
CA ALA A 185 3.68 0.03 5.77
C ALA A 185 2.38 -0.31 5.03
N VAL A 186 1.28 -0.55 5.77
CA VAL A 186 -0.03 -0.83 5.17
C VAL A 186 -0.50 0.33 4.30
N LEU A 187 -0.33 1.58 4.75
CA LEU A 187 -0.70 2.75 3.96
C LEU A 187 0.06 2.82 2.63
N ILE A 188 1.38 2.64 2.66
CA ILE A 188 2.22 2.63 1.45
C ILE A 188 1.79 1.49 0.51
N GLY A 189 1.62 0.28 1.04
CA GLY A 189 1.19 -0.88 0.26
C GLY A 189 -0.19 -0.69 -0.37
N PHE A 190 -1.13 -0.11 0.38
CA PHE A 190 -2.46 0.24 -0.10
C PHE A 190 -2.41 1.27 -1.23
N SER A 191 -1.69 2.38 -1.04
CA SER A 191 -1.54 3.43 -2.06
C SER A 191 -0.90 2.89 -3.34
N ALA A 192 0.14 2.06 -3.21
CA ALA A 192 0.76 1.41 -4.37
C ALA A 192 -0.22 0.49 -5.10
N ALA A 193 -0.98 -0.34 -4.38
CA ALA A 193 -1.97 -1.24 -4.98
C ALA A 193 -3.11 -0.51 -5.69
N VAL A 194 -3.63 0.57 -5.09
CA VAL A 194 -4.62 1.44 -5.75
C VAL A 194 -4.05 2.04 -7.02
N MET A 195 -2.82 2.57 -6.97
CA MET A 195 -2.16 3.13 -8.15
C MET A 195 -1.99 2.09 -9.27
N THR A 196 -1.53 0.87 -8.95
CA THR A 196 -1.42 -0.23 -9.93
C THR A 196 -2.77 -0.53 -10.59
N LEU A 197 -3.82 -0.65 -9.76
CA LEU A 197 -5.16 -0.96 -10.24
C LEU A 197 -5.70 0.16 -11.13
N SER A 198 -5.67 1.40 -10.67
CA SER A 198 -6.17 2.57 -11.42
C SER A 198 -5.44 2.74 -12.74
N LYS A 199 -4.12 2.57 -12.75
CA LYS A 199 -3.29 2.63 -13.94
C LYS A 199 -3.67 1.55 -14.96
N THR A 200 -3.89 0.32 -14.49
CA THR A 200 -4.26 -0.81 -15.36
C THR A 200 -5.68 -0.64 -15.91
N VAL A 201 -6.63 -0.18 -15.09
CA VAL A 201 -7.98 0.16 -15.54
C VAL A 201 -7.93 1.26 -16.59
N LEU A 202 -7.10 2.29 -16.39
CA LEU A 202 -6.91 3.36 -17.36
C LEU A 202 -6.35 2.84 -18.68
N TYR A 203 -5.43 1.87 -18.66
CA TYR A 203 -4.90 1.25 -19.87
C TYR A 203 -5.97 0.49 -20.67
N TRP A 204 -6.80 -0.32 -20.00
CA TRP A 204 -7.94 -0.98 -20.66
C TRP A 204 -8.97 0.02 -21.20
N ALA A 205 -9.28 1.05 -20.42
CA ALA A 205 -10.18 2.11 -20.84
C ALA A 205 -9.63 2.88 -22.05
N ASN A 206 -8.35 3.22 -22.05
CA ASN A 206 -7.69 3.88 -23.17
C ASN A 206 -7.79 3.05 -24.45
N GLU A 207 -7.62 1.73 -24.36
CA GLU A 207 -7.77 0.84 -25.51
C GLU A 207 -9.23 0.79 -26.01
N TYR A 208 -10.20 0.67 -25.10
CA TYR A 208 -11.62 0.70 -25.44
C TYR A 208 -12.04 2.01 -26.12
N PHE A 209 -11.65 3.16 -25.55
CA PHE A 209 -11.96 4.49 -26.09
C PHE A 209 -11.14 4.86 -27.34
N SER A 210 -10.12 4.07 -27.68
CA SER A 210 -9.34 4.20 -28.91
C SER A 210 -9.75 3.16 -29.96
N GLU A 211 -10.97 2.61 -29.86
CA GLU A 211 -11.55 1.61 -30.78
C GLU A 211 -10.66 0.37 -30.94
N PHE A 212 -9.95 -0.01 -29.87
CA PHE A 212 -8.98 -1.11 -29.86
C PHE A 212 -7.87 -0.96 -30.91
N GLY A 213 -7.51 0.27 -31.26
CA GLY A 213 -6.58 0.58 -32.35
C GLY A 213 -5.16 0.06 -32.17
N ASN A 214 -4.76 -0.43 -30.99
CA ASN A 214 -3.46 -1.05 -30.77
C ASN A 214 -3.48 -2.57 -30.80
N ILE A 215 -4.64 -3.21 -30.61
CA ILE A 215 -4.74 -4.68 -30.50
C ILE A 215 -5.70 -5.35 -31.48
N SER A 216 -6.57 -4.60 -32.17
CA SER A 216 -7.65 -5.16 -33.01
C SER A 216 -7.18 -5.93 -34.24
N HIS A 217 -5.92 -5.77 -34.64
CA HIS A 217 -5.32 -6.51 -35.75
C HIS A 217 -4.94 -7.96 -35.42
N ASN A 218 -4.98 -8.35 -34.14
CA ASN A 218 -4.61 -9.68 -33.69
C ASN A 218 -5.78 -10.66 -33.74
N THR A 219 -5.48 -11.96 -33.73
CA THR A 219 -6.52 -12.98 -33.56
C THR A 219 -7.13 -12.90 -32.15
N PRO A 220 -8.39 -13.34 -31.95
CA PRO A 220 -8.99 -13.36 -30.61
C PRO A 220 -8.19 -14.19 -29.59
N VAL A 221 -7.49 -15.23 -30.05
CA VAL A 221 -6.63 -16.07 -29.20
C VAL A 221 -5.38 -15.31 -28.76
N ASP A 222 -4.75 -14.56 -29.65
CA ASP A 222 -3.58 -13.74 -29.32
C ASP A 222 -3.98 -12.60 -28.37
N ILE A 223 -5.12 -11.94 -28.62
CA ILE A 223 -5.67 -10.93 -27.69
C ILE A 223 -5.90 -11.57 -26.32
N LEU A 224 -6.51 -12.75 -26.24
CA LEU A 224 -6.79 -13.39 -24.96
C LEU A 224 -5.50 -13.76 -24.22
N THR A 225 -4.55 -14.40 -24.90
CA THR A 225 -3.38 -15.03 -24.27
C THR A 225 -2.21 -14.08 -24.04
N LEU A 226 -1.98 -13.13 -24.95
CA LEU A 226 -0.83 -12.24 -24.91
C LEU A 226 -1.20 -10.84 -24.42
N TRP A 227 -2.47 -10.45 -24.45
CA TRP A 227 -2.91 -9.13 -23.95
C TRP A 227 -3.82 -9.23 -22.73
N ALA A 228 -4.96 -9.93 -22.82
CA ALA A 228 -5.98 -9.91 -21.78
C ALA A 228 -5.55 -10.65 -20.50
N ILE A 229 -5.01 -11.87 -20.61
CA ILE A 229 -4.58 -12.66 -19.45
C ILE A 229 -3.42 -11.95 -18.70
N PRO A 230 -2.33 -11.54 -19.36
CA PRO A 230 -1.23 -10.85 -18.68
C PRO A 230 -1.72 -9.59 -17.97
N ASN A 231 -2.43 -8.70 -18.67
CA ASN A 231 -2.92 -7.46 -18.07
C ASN A 231 -4.04 -7.69 -17.03
N GLY A 232 -4.84 -8.74 -17.18
CA GLY A 232 -5.89 -9.13 -16.23
C GLY A 232 -5.32 -9.52 -14.86
N MET A 233 -4.10 -10.07 -14.80
CA MET A 233 -3.42 -10.35 -13.53
C MET A 233 -3.13 -9.06 -12.74
N TRP A 234 -2.82 -7.96 -13.44
CA TRP A 234 -2.66 -6.63 -12.85
C TRP A 234 -3.99 -5.96 -12.45
N LEU A 235 -5.15 -6.54 -12.80
CA LEU A 235 -6.43 -6.16 -12.21
C LEU A 235 -6.70 -7.00 -10.95
N ILE A 236 -6.52 -8.32 -11.03
CA ILE A 236 -6.90 -9.26 -9.98
C ILE A 236 -6.04 -9.07 -8.72
N PHE A 237 -4.71 -9.12 -8.84
CA PHE A 237 -3.83 -9.09 -7.66
C PHE A 237 -3.82 -7.74 -6.95
N PRO A 238 -3.73 -6.60 -7.65
CA PRO A 238 -3.89 -5.29 -7.01
C PRO A 238 -5.24 -5.12 -6.34
N THR A 239 -6.35 -5.59 -6.94
CA THR A 239 -7.67 -5.57 -6.27
C THR A 239 -7.65 -6.36 -4.97
N TYR A 240 -7.07 -7.57 -4.97
CA TYR A 240 -6.90 -8.35 -3.76
C TYR A 240 -6.05 -7.62 -2.71
N MET A 241 -4.96 -6.97 -3.11
CA MET A 241 -4.09 -6.23 -2.19
C MET A 241 -4.78 -4.99 -1.61
N VAL A 242 -5.53 -4.24 -2.43
CA VAL A 242 -6.38 -3.13 -1.97
C VAL A 242 -7.36 -3.62 -0.91
N TYR A 243 -8.03 -4.75 -1.16
CA TYR A 243 -8.94 -5.36 -0.19
C TYR A 243 -8.21 -5.77 1.10
N ALA A 244 -7.08 -6.48 0.98
CA ALA A 244 -6.34 -6.99 2.13
C ALA A 244 -5.78 -5.85 3.01
N PHE A 245 -5.11 -4.88 2.40
CA PHE A 245 -4.59 -3.71 3.12
C PHE A 245 -5.70 -2.82 3.64
N GLY A 246 -6.78 -2.62 2.87
CA GLY A 246 -7.94 -1.85 3.31
C GLY A 246 -8.60 -2.45 4.56
N ARG A 247 -8.71 -3.78 4.62
CA ARG A 247 -9.17 -4.46 5.83
C ARG A 247 -8.23 -4.26 7.01
N ASP A 248 -6.93 -4.34 6.81
CA ASP A 248 -5.97 -4.09 7.88
C ASP A 248 -6.05 -2.65 8.41
N ILE A 249 -6.29 -1.66 7.53
CA ILE A 249 -6.56 -0.26 7.93
C ILE A 249 -7.83 -0.18 8.78
N LEU A 250 -8.93 -0.79 8.32
CA LEU A 250 -10.20 -0.79 9.05
C LEU A 250 -10.07 -1.46 10.41
N ASP A 251 -9.45 -2.65 10.48
CA ASP A 251 -9.23 -3.37 11.73
C ASP A 251 -8.39 -2.54 12.73
N GLY A 252 -7.39 -1.81 12.23
CA GLY A 252 -6.58 -0.91 13.04
C GLY A 252 -7.38 0.26 13.62
N LEU A 253 -8.24 0.88 12.81
CA LEU A 253 -9.12 1.97 13.23
C LEU A 253 -10.21 1.49 14.20
N THR A 254 -10.80 0.32 13.95
CA THR A 254 -11.80 -0.29 14.84
C THR A 254 -11.21 -0.60 16.22
N LEU A 255 -10.01 -1.18 16.29
CA LEU A 255 -9.32 -1.43 17.57
C LEU A 255 -8.95 -0.13 18.28
N ALA A 256 -8.47 0.89 17.56
CA ALA A 256 -8.17 2.20 18.13
C ALA A 256 -9.43 2.89 18.70
N SER A 257 -10.61 2.56 18.17
CA SER A 257 -11.91 3.07 18.62
C SER A 257 -12.52 2.27 19.78
N GLY A 258 -11.79 1.27 20.31
CA GLY A 258 -12.26 0.40 21.40
C GLY A 258 -13.31 -0.63 20.98
N GLN A 259 -13.54 -0.80 19.68
CA GLN A 259 -14.51 -1.75 19.14
C GLN A 259 -13.86 -3.12 18.87
N PRO A 260 -14.59 -4.23 19.07
CA PRO A 260 -14.06 -5.57 18.82
C PRO A 260 -13.94 -5.86 17.32
N VAL A 261 -12.78 -6.37 16.88
CA VAL A 261 -12.56 -6.85 15.50
C VAL A 261 -12.88 -8.35 15.38
N LYS A 262 -13.73 -8.70 14.41
CA LYS A 262 -14.13 -10.09 14.09
C LYS A 262 -12.91 -10.94 13.72
N GLN A 263 -12.76 -12.11 14.33
CA GLN A 263 -11.58 -12.97 14.13
C GLN A 263 -11.52 -13.56 12.71
N ARG A 264 -10.28 -13.75 12.22
CA ARG A 264 -9.96 -14.43 10.98
C ARG A 264 -10.20 -15.93 11.17
N THR A 265 -11.32 -16.45 10.69
CA THR A 265 -11.45 -17.88 10.40
C THR A 265 -10.61 -18.14 9.15
N GLU A 266 -9.48 -18.83 9.32
CA GLU A 266 -8.67 -19.34 8.20
C GLU A 266 -9.41 -20.42 7.42
#